data_AF-A0A973B627-F1
#
_entry.id   AF-A0A973B627-F1
#
_cell.length_a   1.000
_cell.length_b   1.000
_cell.length_c   1.000
_cell.angle_alpha   90.00
_cell.angle_beta   90.00
_cell.angle_gamma   90.00
#
_symmetry.space_group_name_H-M   'P 1'
#
loop_
_entity.id
_entity.type
_entity.pdbx_description
1 polymer ?
#
loop_
_entity_poly.entity_id
_entity_poly.type
_entity_poly.pdbx_seq_one_letter_code
_entity_poly.pdbx_strand_id
1 'polypeptide(L)'
;MHFSRRLPVLCLVLVGLSGAAQFARAEAPFQPVPHQAGKDVIWLPTPPSVVDEMLSMAQVTSNDLLYDLGSGDGIIAVTAGKKYGARAIGIEFNPKMAEFATQRA
;
A
#
# COMPACT_ATOMS: atom_id res chain seq x y z
N MET A 1 -48.42 19.98 -54.21
CA MET A 1 -48.49 21.21 -53.41
C MET A 1 -47.32 21.19 -52.42
N HIS A 2 -46.46 22.20 -52.49
CA HIS A 2 -45.24 22.36 -51.71
C HIS A 2 -45.58 22.67 -50.24
N PHE A 3 -44.90 22.06 -49.26
CA PHE A 3 -44.66 22.72 -47.98
C PHE A 3 -43.31 22.30 -47.40
N SER A 4 -42.34 23.18 -47.59
CA SER A 4 -41.03 23.19 -46.94
C SER A 4 -41.20 23.68 -45.50
N ARG A 5 -40.71 22.92 -44.50
CA ARG A 5 -40.47 23.44 -43.15
C ARG A 5 -39.18 22.86 -42.59
N ARG A 6 -38.38 23.80 -42.09
CA ARG A 6 -36.96 23.72 -41.74
C ARG A 6 -36.75 22.99 -40.40
N LEU A 7 -35.60 22.31 -40.31
CA LEU A 7 -34.75 21.94 -39.14
C LEU A 7 -35.33 22.07 -37.71
N PRO A 8 -35.03 21.07 -36.84
CA PRO A 8 -33.89 21.32 -35.95
C PRO A 8 -32.95 20.12 -35.86
N VAL A 9 -31.81 20.22 -36.56
CA VAL A 9 -30.58 19.51 -36.23
C VAL A 9 -29.92 20.36 -35.14
N LEU A 10 -30.46 20.30 -33.92
CA LEU A 10 -29.87 21.00 -32.78
C LEU A 10 -30.32 20.35 -31.45
N CYS A 11 -30.10 19.04 -31.31
CA CYS A 11 -30.17 18.39 -30.00
C CYS A 11 -29.17 17.22 -29.83
N LEU A 12 -28.21 17.04 -30.75
CA LEU A 12 -27.29 15.90 -30.73
C LEU A 12 -25.83 16.28 -30.40
N VAL A 13 -25.58 17.42 -29.74
CA VAL A 13 -24.20 17.86 -29.42
C VAL A 13 -23.94 18.01 -27.92
N LEU A 14 -24.95 17.89 -27.05
CA LEU A 14 -24.75 18.10 -25.59
C LEU A 14 -24.50 16.82 -24.77
N VAL A 15 -24.52 15.63 -25.37
CA VAL A 15 -24.25 14.37 -24.63
C VAL A 15 -22.78 13.94 -24.71
N GLY A 16 -21.96 14.59 -25.56
CA GLY A 16 -20.60 14.13 -25.86
C GLY A 16 -19.49 14.60 -24.92
N LEU A 17 -19.71 15.59 -24.04
CA LEU A 17 -18.61 16.23 -23.29
C LEU A 17 -18.35 15.70 -21.88
N SER A 18 -19.12 14.72 -21.38
CA SER A 18 -18.91 14.15 -20.04
C SER A 18 -18.23 12.78 -20.03
N GLY A 19 -17.95 12.17 -21.19
CA GLY A 19 -17.46 10.79 -21.27
C GLY A 19 -15.98 10.56 -20.93
N ALA A 20 -15.15 11.61 -20.87
CA ALA A 20 -13.70 11.46 -20.72
C ALA A 20 -13.19 11.50 -19.26
N ALA A 21 -13.99 11.99 -18.31
CA ALA A 21 -13.52 12.23 -16.94
C ALA A 21 -13.75 11.05 -15.96
N GLN A 22 -14.48 10.01 -16.37
CA GLN A 22 -14.86 8.91 -15.47
C GLN A 22 -13.83 7.77 -15.36
N PHE A 23 -12.79 7.73 -16.21
CA PHE A 23 -11.98 6.52 -16.40
C PHE A 23 -10.73 6.36 -15.52
N ALA A 24 -10.46 7.26 -14.57
CA ALA A 24 -9.32 7.09 -13.68
C ALA A 24 -9.58 7.68 -12.30
N ARG A 25 -10.46 7.03 -11.52
CA ARG A 25 -10.42 7.23 -10.07
C ARG A 25 -9.27 6.39 -9.53
N ALA A 26 -8.12 7.02 -9.32
CA ALA A 26 -7.03 6.40 -8.58
C ALA A 26 -7.56 5.99 -7.19
N GLU A 27 -7.36 4.72 -6.83
CA GLU A 27 -7.64 4.25 -5.47
C GLU A 27 -6.68 4.99 -4.52
N ALA A 28 -7.16 5.39 -3.35
CA ALA A 28 -6.31 6.07 -2.37
C ALA A 28 -5.14 5.14 -1.96
N PRO A 29 -3.94 5.69 -1.66
CA PRO A 29 -2.83 4.87 -1.20
C PRO A 29 -3.23 4.04 0.02
N PHE A 30 -2.81 2.78 0.04
CA PHE A 30 -3.05 1.90 1.17
C PHE A 30 -2.36 2.46 2.42
N GLN A 31 -3.07 2.43 3.54
CA GLN A 31 -2.55 2.82 4.86
C GLN A 31 -2.90 1.72 5.85
N PRO A 32 -1.92 1.20 6.61
CA PRO A 32 -2.18 0.19 7.63
C PRO A 32 -2.97 0.81 8.79
N VAL A 33 -4.00 0.11 9.26
CA VAL A 33 -4.81 0.55 10.40
C VAL A 33 -4.64 -0.43 11.56
N PRO A 34 -4.35 0.04 12.79
CA PRO A 34 -4.21 -0.85 13.93
C PRO A 34 -5.44 -1.73 14.14
N HIS A 35 -5.21 -2.96 14.61
CA HIS A 35 -6.26 -3.97 14.85
C HIS A 35 -6.98 -4.47 13.58
N GLN A 36 -6.44 -4.20 12.38
CA GLN A 36 -6.96 -4.85 11.17
C GLN A 36 -6.91 -6.38 11.31
N ALA A 37 -7.94 -7.05 10.81
CA ALA A 37 -8.00 -8.51 10.78
C ALA A 37 -6.96 -9.06 9.80
N GLY A 38 -6.12 -9.99 10.26
CA GLY A 38 -5.28 -10.83 9.41
C GLY A 38 -5.88 -12.22 9.23
N LYS A 39 -5.06 -13.18 8.77
CA LYS A 39 -5.50 -14.57 8.54
C LYS A 39 -5.96 -15.25 9.84
N ASP A 40 -5.06 -15.27 10.83
CA ASP A 40 -5.30 -15.89 12.15
C ASP A 40 -5.06 -14.91 13.32
N VAL A 41 -4.36 -13.79 13.06
CA VAL A 41 -3.96 -12.79 14.05
C VAL A 41 -4.26 -11.39 13.52
N ILE A 42 -4.47 -10.42 14.41
CA ILE A 42 -4.59 -9.00 14.03
C ILE A 42 -3.21 -8.38 13.80
N TRP A 43 -3.14 -7.30 13.03
CA TRP A 43 -1.92 -6.49 12.96
C TRP A 43 -1.92 -5.41 14.04
N LEU A 44 -0.84 -5.36 14.81
CA LEU A 44 -0.52 -4.32 15.76
C LEU A 44 1.01 -4.09 15.71
N PRO A 45 1.48 -2.89 15.36
CA PRO A 45 2.92 -2.66 15.18
C PRO A 45 3.65 -2.69 16.53
N THR A 46 4.82 -3.31 16.55
CA THR A 46 5.75 -3.22 17.68
C THR A 46 6.27 -1.78 17.78
N PRO A 47 6.23 -1.14 18.97
CA PRO A 47 6.77 0.21 19.14
C PRO A 47 8.25 0.31 18.72
N PRO A 48 8.70 1.42 18.09
CA PRO A 48 10.07 1.53 17.60
C PRO A 48 11.15 1.30 18.66
N SER A 49 10.92 1.75 19.90
CA SER A 49 11.85 1.53 21.02
C SER A 49 12.02 0.05 21.37
N VAL A 50 10.94 -0.72 21.26
CA VAL A 50 10.96 -2.17 21.51
C VAL A 50 11.67 -2.89 20.37
N VAL A 51 11.46 -2.45 19.11
CA VAL A 51 12.20 -2.99 17.96
C VAL A 51 13.71 -2.78 18.11
N ASP A 52 14.13 -1.57 18.49
CA ASP A 52 15.54 -1.25 18.72
C ASP A 52 16.15 -2.12 19.83
N GLU A 53 15.44 -2.29 20.95
CA GLU A 53 15.90 -3.13 22.05
C GLU A 53 15.97 -4.60 21.62
N MET A 54 14.96 -5.11 20.88
CA MET A 54 14.95 -6.48 20.36
C MET A 54 16.17 -6.77 19.47
N LEU A 55 16.46 -5.88 18.52
CA LEU A 55 17.59 -6.04 17.60
C LEU A 55 18.94 -5.89 18.32
N SER A 56 19.02 -4.99 19.31
CA SER A 56 20.19 -4.82 20.17
C SER A 56 20.48 -6.06 21.02
N MET A 57 19.46 -6.57 21.72
CA MET A 57 19.57 -7.77 22.56
C MET A 57 19.94 -9.01 21.74
N ALA A 58 19.42 -9.12 20.52
CA ALA A 58 19.78 -10.18 19.59
C ALA A 58 21.18 -10.01 18.97
N GLN A 59 21.88 -8.91 19.26
CA GLN A 59 23.21 -8.58 18.75
C GLN A 59 23.27 -8.64 17.22
N VAL A 60 22.23 -8.11 16.56
CA VAL A 60 22.15 -8.11 15.09
C VAL A 60 23.31 -7.30 14.50
N THR A 61 23.94 -7.85 13.48
CA THR A 61 25.05 -7.27 12.73
C THR A 61 24.81 -7.35 11.23
N SER A 62 25.69 -6.74 10.45
CA SER A 62 25.65 -6.84 8.99
C SER A 62 25.96 -8.23 8.43
N ASN A 63 26.46 -9.16 9.26
CA ASN A 63 26.69 -10.54 8.87
C ASN A 63 25.43 -11.41 8.93
N ASP A 64 24.36 -10.90 9.52
CA ASP A 64 23.15 -11.67 9.77
C ASP A 64 22.18 -11.67 8.58
N LEU A 65 21.41 -12.76 8.51
CA LEU A 65 20.22 -12.88 7.68
C LEU A 65 19.00 -12.99 8.61
N LEU A 66 18.27 -11.89 8.78
CA LEU A 66 17.10 -11.80 9.64
C LEU A 66 15.83 -12.18 8.86
N TYR A 67 14.99 -13.02 9.47
CA TYR A 67 13.64 -13.30 8.98
C TYR A 67 12.61 -12.76 9.98
N ASP A 68 11.66 -11.98 9.49
CA ASP A 68 10.56 -11.40 10.27
C ASP A 68 9.24 -12.06 9.85
N LEU A 69 8.66 -12.88 10.72
CA LEU A 69 7.49 -13.71 10.44
C LEU A 69 6.22 -12.97 10.84
N GLY A 70 5.41 -12.57 9.85
CA GLY A 70 4.30 -11.64 10.06
C GLY A 70 4.82 -10.21 10.14
N SER A 71 5.61 -9.80 9.16
CA SER A 71 6.38 -8.55 9.21
C SER A 71 5.53 -7.28 9.22
N GLY A 72 4.24 -7.38 8.89
CA GLY A 72 3.31 -6.25 8.95
C GLY A 72 3.79 -5.09 8.07
N ASP A 73 3.95 -3.92 8.68
CA ASP A 73 4.40 -2.71 8.00
C ASP A 73 5.92 -2.68 7.75
N GLY A 74 6.63 -3.76 8.10
CA GLY A 74 8.05 -4.00 7.86
C GLY A 74 8.97 -3.41 8.93
N ILE A 75 8.46 -2.87 10.04
CA ILE A 75 9.29 -2.09 10.97
C ILE A 75 10.54 -2.83 11.47
N ILE A 76 10.46 -4.13 11.77
CA ILE A 76 11.62 -4.91 12.26
C ILE A 76 12.62 -5.15 11.13
N ALA A 77 12.19 -5.75 10.02
CA ALA A 77 13.07 -6.06 8.89
C ALA A 77 13.73 -4.80 8.29
N VAL A 78 12.97 -3.70 8.13
CA VAL A 78 13.49 -2.43 7.61
C VAL A 78 14.48 -1.81 8.59
N THR A 79 14.20 -1.84 9.89
CA THR A 79 15.14 -1.30 10.90
C THR A 79 16.42 -2.13 10.96
N ALA A 80 16.33 -3.46 10.90
CA ALA A 80 17.49 -4.35 10.84
C ALA A 80 18.39 -4.03 9.63
N GLY A 81 17.78 -3.83 8.45
CA GLY A 81 18.51 -3.44 7.24
C GLY A 81 19.13 -2.05 7.33
N LYS A 82 18.34 -1.03 7.70
CA LYS A 82 18.78 0.38 7.68
C LYS A 82 19.76 0.74 8.79
N LYS A 83 19.55 0.22 10.00
CA LYS A 83 20.31 0.61 11.20
C LYS A 83 21.46 -0.35 11.51
N TYR A 84 21.26 -1.65 11.31
CA TYR A 84 22.25 -2.68 11.67
C TYR A 84 23.00 -3.23 10.44
N GLY A 85 22.55 -2.89 9.21
CA GLY A 85 23.16 -3.36 7.97
C GLY A 85 22.91 -4.84 7.68
N ALA A 86 22.03 -5.49 8.42
CA ALA A 86 21.69 -6.89 8.22
C ALA A 86 20.96 -7.09 6.90
N ARG A 87 21.11 -8.27 6.27
CA ARG A 87 20.15 -8.68 5.24
C ARG A 87 18.88 -9.12 5.95
N ALA A 88 17.72 -8.60 5.53
CA ALA A 88 16.45 -8.90 6.19
C ALA A 88 15.37 -9.29 5.18
N ILE A 89 14.55 -10.28 5.55
CA ILE A 89 13.42 -10.78 4.78
C ILE A 89 12.16 -10.69 5.65
N GLY A 90 11.22 -9.84 5.25
CA GLY A 90 9.89 -9.79 5.85
C GLY A 90 8.94 -10.77 5.14
N ILE A 91 8.26 -11.62 5.91
CA ILE A 91 7.23 -12.53 5.41
C ILE A 91 5.88 -12.00 5.90
N GLU A 92 5.08 -11.50 4.98
CA GLU A 92 3.75 -10.93 5.27
C GLU A 92 2.69 -11.58 4.40
N PHE A 93 1.56 -11.93 5.01
CA PHE A 93 0.45 -12.60 4.33
C PHE A 93 -0.40 -11.63 3.51
N ASN A 94 -0.66 -10.44 4.05
CA ASN A 94 -1.48 -9.43 3.38
C ASN A 94 -0.67 -8.74 2.26
N PRO A 95 -1.07 -8.88 0.99
CA PRO A 95 -0.30 -8.34 -0.13
C PRO A 95 -0.21 -6.82 -0.11
N LYS A 96 -1.27 -6.10 0.31
CA LYS A 96 -1.25 -4.63 0.42
C LYS A 96 -0.30 -4.17 1.53
N MET A 97 -0.22 -4.95 2.62
CA MET A 97 0.72 -4.69 3.72
C MET A 97 2.18 -4.94 3.30
N ALA A 98 2.42 -6.05 2.61
CA ALA A 98 3.74 -6.40 2.08
C ALA A 98 4.24 -5.35 1.07
N GLU A 99 3.36 -4.86 0.19
CA GLU A 99 3.68 -3.79 -0.75
C GLU A 99 4.00 -2.48 -0.02
N PHE A 100 3.19 -2.11 0.99
CA PHE A 100 3.45 -0.95 1.83
C PHE A 100 4.80 -1.02 2.55
N ALA A 101 5.14 -2.18 3.13
CA ALA A 101 6.43 -2.42 3.76
C ALA A 101 7.58 -2.30 2.74
N THR A 102 7.40 -2.84 1.52
CA THR A 102 8.39 -2.79 0.44
C THR A 102 8.69 -1.36 0.01
N GLN A 103 7.68 -0.49 -0.05
CA GLN A 103 7.87 0.94 -0.36
C GLN A 103 8.66 1.69 0.72
N ARG A 104 8.75 1.14 1.94
CA ARG A 104 9.49 1.72 3.07
C ARG A 104 10.90 1.17 3.24
N ALA A 105 11.21 0.03 2.63
CA ALA A 105 12.54 -0.58 2.63
C ALA A 105 13.55 0.34 1.93
#